data_AF-A0A1H0AYL0-F1
#
_entry.id   AF-A0A1H0AYL0-F1
#
_cell.length_a   1.000
_cell.length_b   1.000
_cell.length_c   1.000
_cell.angle_alpha   90.00
_cell.angle_beta   90.00
_cell.angle_gamma   90.00
#
_symmetry.space_group_name_H-M   'P 1'
#
loop_
_entity.id
_entity.type
_entity.pdbx_description
1 polymer ?
#
loop_
_entity_poly.entity_id
_entity_poly.type
_entity_poly.pdbx_seq_one_letter_code
_entity_poly.pdbx_strand_id
1 'polypeptide(L)'
;MARKPKKPPFGLFTELLQLVEAERLTDFSAVEQRFVAAMSAFDSEQAKGSWTSGDNQGKGRFFNELIAGLLQNATGLPIIQRGKRPGVLLQNVDVDLCYPPTGTPLVIAETKMLGTPQHPGNDQTAPVTGRRANADLPKRVREIALNVIDLKLAAPTGRTAPIGDISTWIQRQPPAVYALFGLRIRDTGDHEAVKAQAQMLTNSYANGVGLVLYRPVDVTTPEGRTSYELLRPPGGMSIDDAVRRMAREIRAAAGA
;
A
#
# COMPACT_ATOMS: atom_id res chain seq x y z
N MET A 1 14.95 19.43 -10.56
CA MET A 1 15.87 18.46 -9.93
C MET A 1 15.06 17.42 -9.19
N ALA A 2 14.97 16.18 -9.68
CA ALA A 2 14.37 15.09 -8.93
C ALA A 2 15.25 14.80 -7.71
N ARG A 3 14.70 14.88 -6.49
CA ARG A 3 15.40 14.45 -5.28
C ARG A 3 15.77 12.98 -5.47
N LYS A 4 17.06 12.64 -5.39
CA LYS A 4 17.49 11.23 -5.32
C LYS A 4 16.69 10.55 -4.19
N PRO A 5 16.02 9.42 -4.44
CA PRO A 5 15.30 8.72 -3.40
C PRO A 5 16.27 8.37 -2.28
N LYS A 6 15.91 8.74 -1.04
CA LYS A 6 16.69 8.35 0.15
C LYS A 6 16.51 6.85 0.32
N LYS A 7 17.59 6.09 0.10
CA LYS A 7 17.64 4.63 0.29
C LYS A 7 16.91 4.21 1.57
N PRO A 8 16.17 3.09 1.56
CA PRO A 8 15.65 2.52 2.78
C PRO A 8 16.80 2.31 3.78
N PRO A 9 16.60 2.58 5.08
CA PRO A 9 17.67 2.43 6.08
C PRO A 9 18.02 0.97 6.37
N PHE A 10 17.45 0.01 5.63
CA PHE A 10 17.55 -1.42 5.90
C PHE A 10 18.05 -2.19 4.66
N GLY A 11 19.08 -3.02 4.86
CA GLY A 11 19.79 -3.74 3.79
C GLY A 11 18.89 -4.64 2.96
N LEU A 12 18.10 -5.49 3.61
CA LEU A 12 17.21 -6.44 2.92
C LEU A 12 16.12 -5.77 2.09
N PHE A 13 15.65 -4.58 2.49
CA PHE A 13 14.74 -3.78 1.65
C PHE A 13 15.44 -3.30 0.39
N THR A 14 16.69 -2.85 0.50
CA THR A 14 17.48 -2.40 -0.66
C THR A 14 17.78 -3.55 -1.61
N GLU A 15 18.20 -4.70 -1.08
CA GLU A 15 18.46 -5.92 -1.87
C GLU A 15 17.21 -6.36 -2.63
N LEU A 16 16.04 -6.33 -1.99
CA LEU A 16 14.82 -6.74 -2.64
C LEU A 16 14.40 -5.78 -3.77
N LEU A 17 14.56 -4.47 -3.57
CA LEU A 17 14.29 -3.48 -4.62
C LEU A 17 15.24 -3.66 -5.82
N GLN A 18 16.52 -3.92 -5.55
CA GLN A 18 17.52 -4.20 -6.59
C GLN A 18 17.19 -5.48 -7.37
N LEU A 19 16.71 -6.51 -6.69
CA LEU A 19 16.26 -7.76 -7.35
C LEU A 19 15.12 -7.48 -8.33
N VAL A 20 14.10 -6.74 -7.91
CA VAL A 20 12.94 -6.39 -8.75
C VAL A 20 13.38 -5.61 -9.99
N GLU A 21 14.32 -4.68 -9.84
CA GLU A 21 14.88 -3.92 -10.95
C GLU A 21 15.71 -4.81 -11.89
N ALA A 22 16.64 -5.60 -11.34
CA ALA A 22 17.59 -6.41 -12.10
C ALA A 22 16.90 -7.53 -12.90
N GLU A 23 15.94 -8.22 -12.29
CA GLU A 23 15.20 -9.33 -12.92
C GLU A 23 13.92 -8.86 -13.65
N ARG A 24 13.63 -7.55 -13.62
CA ARG A 24 12.43 -6.94 -14.21
C ARG A 24 11.13 -7.63 -13.76
N LEU A 25 11.06 -7.98 -12.47
CA LEU A 25 9.91 -8.69 -11.91
C LEU A 25 8.65 -7.84 -12.01
N THR A 26 7.54 -8.48 -12.41
CA THR A 26 6.23 -7.84 -12.60
C THR A 26 5.20 -8.26 -11.55
N ASP A 27 5.44 -9.36 -10.87
CA ASP A 27 4.51 -9.98 -9.92
C ASP A 27 5.13 -9.99 -8.52
N PHE A 28 4.33 -9.62 -7.52
CA PHE A 28 4.71 -9.65 -6.13
C PHE A 28 4.91 -11.08 -5.61
N SER A 29 4.18 -12.06 -6.14
CA SER A 29 4.39 -13.48 -5.80
C SER A 29 5.82 -13.98 -6.07
N ALA A 30 6.55 -13.38 -7.01
CA ALA A 30 7.97 -13.70 -7.25
C ALA A 30 8.89 -13.28 -6.08
N VAL A 31 8.42 -12.38 -5.22
CA VAL A 31 9.18 -11.79 -4.12
C VAL A 31 8.54 -11.96 -2.75
N GLU A 32 7.36 -12.58 -2.65
CA GLU A 32 6.57 -12.61 -1.41
C GLU A 32 7.34 -13.19 -0.22
N GLN A 33 8.11 -14.25 -0.43
CA GLN A 33 8.91 -14.90 0.63
C GLN A 33 10.06 -13.99 1.09
N ARG A 34 10.72 -13.33 0.14
CA ARG A 34 11.80 -12.36 0.45
C ARG A 34 11.26 -11.12 1.13
N PHE A 35 10.06 -10.67 0.72
CA PHE A 35 9.35 -9.58 1.37
C PHE A 35 9.08 -9.92 2.85
N VAL A 36 8.50 -11.09 3.12
CA VAL A 36 8.20 -11.51 4.51
C VAL A 36 9.48 -11.68 5.33
N ALA A 37 10.52 -12.29 4.78
CA ALA A 37 11.82 -12.40 5.46
C ALA A 37 12.41 -11.02 5.80
N ALA A 38 12.37 -10.07 4.85
CA ALA A 38 12.83 -8.70 5.09
C ALA A 38 11.96 -7.97 6.14
N MET A 39 10.65 -8.17 6.12
CA MET A 39 9.73 -7.64 7.13
C MET A 39 10.01 -8.21 8.51
N SER A 40 10.29 -9.52 8.60
CA SER A 40 10.66 -10.16 9.86
C SER A 40 11.93 -9.58 10.44
N ALA A 41 12.99 -9.52 9.64
CA ALA A 41 14.27 -8.97 10.09
C ALA A 41 14.16 -7.49 10.48
N PHE A 42 13.40 -6.69 9.72
CA PHE A 42 13.09 -5.29 10.07
C PHE A 42 12.40 -5.21 11.44
N ASP A 43 11.36 -6.03 11.65
CA ASP A 43 10.58 -6.01 12.88
C ASP A 43 11.31 -6.58 14.09
N SER A 44 12.24 -7.51 13.90
CA SER A 44 13.14 -7.97 14.95
C SER A 44 14.03 -6.82 15.45
N GLU A 45 14.58 -6.00 14.57
CA GLU A 45 15.37 -4.82 14.97
C GLU A 45 14.51 -3.77 15.69
N GLN A 46 13.28 -3.56 15.22
CA GLN A 46 12.35 -2.65 15.88
C GLN A 46 11.93 -3.16 17.26
N ALA A 47 11.70 -4.46 17.42
CA ALA A 47 11.33 -5.07 18.70
C ALA A 47 12.49 -5.08 19.72
N LYS A 48 13.74 -4.98 19.26
CA LYS A 48 14.92 -4.77 20.14
C LYS A 48 15.03 -3.34 20.68
N GLY A 49 14.24 -2.41 20.14
CA GLY A 49 14.27 -1.00 20.54
C GLY A 49 15.37 -0.18 19.87
N SER A 50 16.05 -0.75 18.86
CA SER A 50 17.17 -0.11 18.17
C SER A 50 16.73 1.05 17.27
N TRP A 51 15.43 1.12 16.94
CA TRP A 51 14.88 2.00 15.89
C TRP A 51 13.77 2.91 16.39
N THR A 52 13.75 4.13 15.87
CA THR A 52 12.80 5.17 16.24
C THR A 52 11.49 5.09 15.44
N SER A 53 10.50 5.92 15.80
CA SER A 53 9.28 6.08 15.02
C SER A 53 9.52 6.59 13.60
N GLY A 54 10.60 7.35 13.37
CA GLY A 54 11.03 7.80 12.04
C GLY A 54 11.51 6.65 11.17
N ASP A 55 12.21 5.67 11.75
CA ASP A 55 12.72 4.50 11.04
C ASP A 55 11.59 3.57 10.59
N ASN A 56 10.52 3.48 11.38
CA ASN A 56 9.30 2.74 11.00
C ASN A 56 8.63 3.30 9.73
N GLN A 57 8.80 4.59 9.42
CA GLN A 57 8.35 5.16 8.14
C GLN A 57 9.10 4.57 6.93
N GLY A 58 10.26 3.96 7.17
CA GLY A 58 11.04 3.21 6.19
C GLY A 58 10.26 2.07 5.54
N LYS A 59 9.41 1.34 6.30
CA LYS A 59 8.55 0.28 5.75
C LYS A 59 7.60 0.80 4.68
N GLY A 60 6.90 1.90 4.99
CA GLY A 60 5.95 2.50 4.06
C GLY A 60 6.63 3.00 2.78
N ARG A 61 7.84 3.57 2.91
CA ARG A 61 8.66 3.97 1.75
C ARG A 61 9.09 2.77 0.91
N PHE A 62 9.65 1.74 1.55
CA PHE A 62 10.06 0.52 0.88
C PHE A 62 8.90 -0.13 0.12
N PHE A 63 7.73 -0.26 0.76
CA PHE A 63 6.57 -0.85 0.12
C PHE A 63 6.09 -0.02 -1.08
N ASN A 64 6.07 1.31 -0.95
CA ASN A 64 5.77 2.20 -2.08
C ASN A 64 6.75 2.02 -3.26
N GLU A 65 8.05 1.95 -2.98
CA GLU A 65 9.11 1.71 -3.97
C GLU A 65 9.00 0.33 -4.62
N LEU A 66 8.67 -0.70 -3.84
CA LEU A 66 8.48 -2.05 -4.34
C LEU A 66 7.32 -2.12 -5.33
N ILE A 67 6.17 -1.56 -4.97
CA ILE A 67 5.00 -1.52 -5.86
C ILE A 67 5.29 -0.68 -7.10
N ALA A 68 5.96 0.47 -6.95
CA ALA A 68 6.34 1.30 -8.09
C ALA A 68 7.20 0.51 -9.10
N GLY A 69 8.22 -0.21 -8.62
CA GLY A 69 9.09 -1.03 -9.45
C GLY A 69 8.33 -2.12 -10.20
N LEU A 70 7.49 -2.90 -9.49
CA LEU A 70 6.65 -3.93 -10.12
C LEU A 70 5.73 -3.34 -11.20
N LEU A 71 5.09 -2.21 -10.91
CA LEU A 71 4.17 -1.56 -11.85
C LEU A 71 4.89 -0.95 -13.05
N GLN A 72 6.07 -0.34 -12.86
CA GLN A 72 6.90 0.17 -13.95
C GLN A 72 7.38 -0.97 -14.85
N ASN A 73 7.84 -2.09 -14.28
CA ASN A 73 8.22 -3.27 -15.04
C ASN A 73 7.02 -3.84 -15.81
N ALA A 74 5.86 -3.94 -15.16
CA ALA A 74 4.65 -4.47 -15.76
C ALA A 74 4.13 -3.58 -16.89
N THR A 75 4.28 -2.25 -16.82
CA THR A 75 3.73 -1.34 -17.83
C THR A 75 4.73 -0.93 -18.90
N GLY A 76 6.02 -0.93 -18.59
CA GLY A 76 7.06 -0.29 -19.40
C GLY A 76 6.97 1.24 -19.38
N LEU A 77 6.14 1.82 -18.51
CA LEU A 77 5.83 3.25 -18.48
C LEU A 77 6.28 3.90 -17.16
N PRO A 78 6.62 5.20 -17.17
CA PRO A 78 7.06 5.89 -15.98
C PRO A 78 5.91 6.07 -14.98
N ILE A 79 6.11 5.61 -13.74
CA ILE A 79 5.20 5.82 -12.61
C ILE A 79 5.84 6.86 -11.70
N ILE A 80 5.13 7.94 -11.38
CA ILE A 80 5.60 8.88 -10.35
C ILE A 80 5.30 8.30 -8.99
N GLN A 81 6.29 8.42 -8.10
CA GLN A 81 6.12 8.22 -6.67
C GLN A 81 5.99 9.57 -5.96
N ARG A 82 5.06 9.67 -4.99
CA ARG A 82 4.90 10.83 -4.09
C ARG A 82 4.67 12.15 -4.83
N GLY A 83 3.59 12.20 -5.61
CA GLY A 83 3.18 13.38 -6.36
C GLY A 83 2.08 14.16 -5.64
N LYS A 84 2.18 15.49 -5.61
CA LYS A 84 1.05 16.35 -5.24
C LYS A 84 0.12 16.53 -6.42
N ARG A 85 -1.18 16.32 -6.20
CA ARG A 85 -2.23 16.51 -7.20
C ARG A 85 -3.26 17.52 -6.69
N PRO A 86 -3.76 18.42 -7.56
CA PRO A 86 -4.77 19.38 -7.16
C PRO A 86 -6.07 18.66 -6.81
N GLY A 87 -6.62 18.95 -5.64
CA GLY A 87 -7.97 18.58 -5.23
C GLY A 87 -8.95 19.74 -5.41
N VAL A 88 -10.24 19.46 -5.20
CA VAL A 88 -11.32 20.45 -5.06
C VAL A 88 -11.52 20.85 -3.60
N LEU A 89 -11.48 19.88 -2.69
CA LEU A 89 -11.67 20.04 -1.24
C LEU A 89 -10.34 20.34 -0.54
N LEU A 90 -9.28 19.62 -0.89
CA LEU A 90 -7.93 19.85 -0.40
C LEU A 90 -7.12 20.62 -1.44
N GLN A 91 -6.34 21.61 -0.99
CA GLN A 91 -5.48 22.39 -1.90
C GLN A 91 -4.55 21.49 -2.71
N ASN A 92 -3.99 20.47 -2.06
CA ASN A 92 -3.23 19.41 -2.71
C ASN A 92 -3.48 18.08 -1.98
N VAL A 93 -3.63 17.01 -2.76
CA VAL A 93 -3.64 15.63 -2.29
C VAL A 93 -2.26 15.03 -2.56
N ASP A 94 -1.62 14.51 -1.52
CA ASP A 94 -0.39 13.73 -1.65
C ASP A 94 -0.77 12.32 -2.11
N VAL A 95 -0.32 11.94 -3.31
CA VAL A 95 -0.57 10.64 -3.92
C VAL A 95 0.70 9.82 -3.94
N ASP A 96 0.61 8.58 -3.45
CA ASP A 96 1.75 7.67 -3.33
C ASP A 96 2.28 7.20 -4.68
N LEU A 97 1.41 6.80 -5.62
CA LEU A 97 1.75 6.41 -6.99
C LEU A 97 0.81 7.05 -8.00
N CYS A 98 1.33 7.56 -9.11
CA CYS A 98 0.52 8.25 -10.12
C CYS A 98 1.01 8.02 -11.55
N TYR A 99 0.06 7.78 -12.45
CA TYR A 99 0.22 7.81 -13.90
C TYR A 99 -0.86 8.69 -14.54
N PRO A 100 -0.54 9.48 -15.58
CA PRO A 100 0.80 9.77 -16.08
C PRO A 100 1.63 10.62 -15.10
N PRO A 101 2.94 10.77 -15.35
CA PRO A 101 3.79 11.66 -14.57
C PRO A 101 3.30 13.13 -14.54
N THR A 102 2.86 13.62 -15.69
CA THR A 102 2.45 15.02 -15.88
C THR A 102 1.04 15.09 -16.42
N GLY A 103 0.32 16.17 -16.09
CA GLY A 103 -1.05 16.37 -16.52
C GLY A 103 -2.08 15.73 -15.59
N THR A 104 -3.28 15.49 -16.11
CA THR A 104 -4.40 14.92 -15.36
C THR A 104 -4.11 13.46 -15.00
N PRO A 105 -4.17 13.08 -13.71
CA PRO A 105 -4.02 11.69 -13.29
C PRO A 105 -5.08 10.80 -13.95
N LEU A 106 -4.63 9.65 -14.45
CA LEU A 106 -5.49 8.61 -15.04
C LEU A 106 -5.55 7.38 -14.14
N VAL A 107 -4.44 7.04 -13.50
CA VAL A 107 -4.36 5.96 -12.50
C VAL A 107 -3.55 6.46 -11.31
N ILE A 108 -4.07 6.22 -10.11
CA ILE A 108 -3.37 6.50 -8.86
C ILE A 108 -3.43 5.30 -7.92
N ALA A 109 -2.46 5.19 -7.03
CA ALA A 109 -2.56 4.28 -5.91
C ALA A 109 -2.04 4.88 -4.61
N GLU A 110 -2.68 4.49 -3.52
CA GLU A 110 -2.27 4.73 -2.14
C GLU A 110 -1.62 3.45 -1.59
N THR A 111 -0.47 3.58 -0.94
CA THR A 111 0.32 2.45 -0.42
C THR A 111 0.52 2.61 1.08
N LYS A 112 0.03 1.67 1.90
CA LYS A 112 0.15 1.77 3.37
C LYS A 112 0.66 0.47 3.97
N MET A 113 1.59 0.58 4.91
CA MET A 113 2.05 -0.53 5.75
C MET A 113 1.48 -0.36 7.15
N LEU A 114 0.76 -1.36 7.67
CA LEU A 114 0.11 -1.29 8.99
C LEU A 114 0.43 -2.49 9.88
N GLY A 115 0.29 -2.28 11.18
CA GLY A 115 0.68 -3.23 12.21
C GLY A 115 2.18 -3.13 12.51
N THR A 116 2.51 -3.26 13.79
CA THR A 116 3.90 -3.19 14.27
C THR A 116 4.08 -4.17 15.43
N PRO A 117 5.26 -4.77 15.59
CA PRO A 117 5.59 -5.51 16.80
C PRO A 117 5.60 -4.55 17.99
N GLN A 118 5.61 -5.10 19.21
CA GLN A 118 5.82 -4.28 20.39
C GLN A 118 7.23 -3.68 20.38
N HIS A 119 7.34 -2.41 20.72
CA HIS A 119 8.62 -1.73 20.93
C HIS A 119 8.90 -1.63 22.44
N PRO A 120 10.14 -1.88 22.92
CA PRO A 120 10.46 -1.86 24.35
C PRO A 120 10.17 -0.51 25.04
N GLY A 121 10.36 0.60 24.33
CA GLY A 121 10.03 1.94 24.81
C GLY A 121 8.52 2.28 24.86
N ASN A 122 7.62 1.30 24.74
CA ASN A 122 6.18 1.52 24.79
C ASN A 122 5.46 0.50 25.69
N ASP A 123 5.69 0.63 26.99
CA ASP A 123 5.14 -0.21 28.06
C ASP A 123 3.60 -0.19 28.13
N GLN A 124 2.96 0.81 27.51
CA GLN A 124 1.50 0.98 27.53
C GLN A 124 0.79 0.16 26.44
N THR A 125 1.52 -0.44 25.50
CA THR A 125 0.92 -1.32 24.48
C THR A 125 0.78 -2.75 24.97
N ALA A 126 -0.11 -2.97 25.94
CA ALA A 126 -0.67 -4.30 26.17
C ALA A 126 -1.65 -4.64 25.02
N PRO A 127 -1.58 -5.82 24.40
CA PRO A 127 -0.71 -6.96 24.72
C PRO A 127 0.67 -6.90 24.05
N VAL A 128 1.62 -7.65 24.63
CA VAL A 128 3.02 -7.85 24.19
C VAL A 128 3.18 -8.24 22.71
N THR A 129 2.08 -8.68 22.07
CA THR A 129 2.03 -9.08 20.67
C THR A 129 2.10 -7.91 19.68
N GLY A 130 2.03 -6.67 20.16
CA GLY A 130 2.16 -5.45 19.36
C GLY A 130 0.83 -4.90 18.82
N ARG A 131 0.94 -3.88 17.96
CA ARG A 131 -0.22 -3.17 17.40
C ARG A 131 -0.82 -3.94 16.23
N ARG A 132 -2.12 -4.21 16.32
CA ARG A 132 -2.93 -4.86 15.27
C ARG A 132 -3.07 -3.98 14.02
N ALA A 133 -3.24 -4.58 12.84
CA ALA A 133 -3.41 -3.84 11.59
C ALA A 133 -4.70 -3.00 11.59
N ASN A 134 -5.80 -3.56 12.10
CA ASN A 134 -7.09 -2.88 12.15
C ASN A 134 -7.15 -1.71 13.15
N ALA A 135 -6.10 -1.44 13.93
CA ALA A 135 -6.06 -0.26 14.80
C ALA A 135 -5.97 1.03 13.98
N ASP A 136 -5.27 1.01 12.84
CA ASP A 136 -5.04 2.18 12.00
C ASP A 136 -5.81 2.12 10.67
N LEU A 137 -6.26 0.93 10.25
CA LEU A 137 -6.93 0.74 8.98
C LEU A 137 -8.18 1.63 8.81
N PRO A 138 -9.10 1.77 9.79
CA PRO A 138 -10.27 2.66 9.63
C PRO A 138 -9.90 4.14 9.43
N LYS A 139 -8.77 4.59 9.98
CA LYS A 139 -8.25 5.94 9.72
C LYS A 139 -7.77 6.05 8.27
N ARG A 140 -7.02 5.06 7.79
CA ARG A 140 -6.49 5.05 6.41
C ARG A 140 -7.58 4.90 5.36
N VAL A 141 -8.60 4.10 5.61
CA VAL A 141 -9.75 3.95 4.73
C VAL A 141 -10.50 5.29 4.56
N ARG A 142 -10.70 6.05 5.65
CA ARG A 142 -11.31 7.38 5.58
C ARG A 142 -10.44 8.39 4.82
N GLU A 143 -9.13 8.37 5.06
CA GLU A 143 -8.14 9.19 4.32
C GLU A 143 -8.21 8.90 2.82
N ILE A 144 -8.19 7.62 2.43
CA ILE A 144 -8.27 7.19 1.02
C ILE A 144 -9.61 7.58 0.40
N ALA A 145 -10.73 7.35 1.08
CA ALA A 145 -12.06 7.70 0.57
C ALA A 145 -12.19 9.21 0.30
N LEU A 146 -11.66 10.06 1.19
CA LEU A 146 -11.62 11.50 0.98
C LEU A 146 -10.76 11.86 -0.24
N ASN A 147 -9.54 11.32 -0.32
CA ASN A 147 -8.64 11.56 -1.45
C ASN A 147 -9.26 11.14 -2.80
N VAL A 148 -9.97 10.00 -2.83
CA VAL A 148 -10.66 9.50 -4.03
C VAL A 148 -11.70 10.50 -4.51
N ILE A 149 -12.61 10.91 -3.62
CA ILE A 149 -13.69 11.84 -3.96
C ILE A 149 -13.08 13.15 -4.45
N ASP A 150 -12.09 13.64 -3.73
CA ASP A 150 -11.46 14.92 -4.02
C ASP A 150 -10.77 14.94 -5.39
N LEU A 151 -10.00 13.91 -5.70
CA LEU A 151 -9.28 13.79 -6.98
C LEU A 151 -10.23 13.55 -8.15
N LYS A 152 -11.31 12.77 -7.97
CA LYS A 152 -12.29 12.53 -9.03
C LYS A 152 -13.11 13.80 -9.31
N LEU A 153 -13.47 14.59 -8.30
CA LEU A 153 -14.12 15.89 -8.49
C LEU A 153 -13.22 16.91 -9.19
N ALA A 154 -11.90 16.81 -8.98
CA ALA A 154 -10.92 17.67 -9.65
C ALA A 154 -10.77 17.34 -11.15
N ALA A 155 -11.04 16.10 -11.55
CA ALA A 155 -10.96 15.67 -12.94
C ALA A 155 -12.04 16.34 -13.82
N PRO A 156 -11.74 16.69 -15.09
CA PRO A 156 -12.69 17.39 -15.96
C PRO A 156 -14.05 16.70 -16.11
N THR A 157 -14.06 15.37 -16.25
CA THR A 157 -15.31 14.59 -16.37
C THR A 157 -16.03 14.42 -15.04
N GLY A 158 -15.29 14.26 -13.94
CA GLY A 158 -15.90 14.11 -12.62
C GLY A 158 -16.56 15.39 -12.12
N ARG A 159 -16.05 16.56 -12.54
CA ARG A 159 -16.66 17.87 -12.21
C ARG A 159 -18.04 18.06 -12.84
N THR A 160 -18.28 17.49 -14.01
CA THR A 160 -19.52 17.71 -14.79
C THR A 160 -20.46 16.51 -14.78
N ALA A 161 -19.96 15.32 -14.48
CA ALA A 161 -20.78 14.11 -14.42
C ALA A 161 -21.74 14.15 -13.22
N PRO A 162 -23.04 13.86 -13.43
CA PRO A 162 -24.00 13.79 -12.33
C PRO A 162 -23.63 12.67 -11.35
N ILE A 163 -23.68 12.99 -10.06
CA ILE A 163 -23.48 12.01 -8.99
C ILE A 163 -24.85 11.41 -8.66
N GLY A 164 -25.12 10.22 -9.21
CA GLY A 164 -26.26 9.39 -8.81
C GLY A 164 -25.88 8.53 -7.61
N ASP A 165 -25.64 7.25 -7.85
CA ASP A 165 -25.00 6.36 -6.86
C ASP A 165 -23.50 6.67 -6.76
N ILE A 166 -23.03 7.00 -5.55
CA ILE A 166 -21.64 7.41 -5.31
C ILE A 166 -20.66 6.30 -5.67
N SER A 167 -20.99 5.04 -5.39
CA SER A 167 -20.11 3.90 -5.67
C SER A 167 -19.94 3.75 -7.19
N THR A 168 -21.04 3.76 -7.94
CA THR A 168 -21.03 3.70 -9.40
C THR A 168 -20.30 4.89 -10.02
N TRP A 169 -20.48 6.10 -9.49
CA TRP A 169 -19.78 7.29 -9.95
C TRP A 169 -18.27 7.14 -9.72
N ILE A 170 -17.85 6.73 -8.51
CA ILE A 170 -16.45 6.46 -8.18
C ILE A 170 -15.86 5.43 -9.14
N GLN A 171 -16.56 4.33 -9.41
CA GLN A 171 -16.03 3.28 -10.28
C GLN A 171 -15.84 3.72 -11.74
N ARG A 172 -16.59 4.72 -12.22
CA ARG A 172 -16.57 5.16 -13.62
C ARG A 172 -15.69 6.38 -13.89
N GLN A 173 -15.51 7.27 -12.91
CA GLN A 173 -14.78 8.51 -13.14
C GLN A 173 -13.26 8.33 -13.03
N PRO A 174 -12.45 8.98 -13.88
CA PRO A 174 -11.00 9.06 -13.69
C PRO A 174 -10.64 9.95 -12.48
N PRO A 175 -9.46 9.76 -11.87
CA PRO A 175 -8.54 8.64 -12.11
C PRO A 175 -9.10 7.31 -11.58
N ALA A 176 -8.64 6.19 -12.13
CA ALA A 176 -8.79 4.89 -11.48
C ALA A 176 -7.94 4.88 -10.20
N VAL A 177 -8.52 4.52 -9.05
CA VAL A 177 -7.86 4.61 -7.75
C VAL A 177 -7.70 3.23 -7.15
N TYR A 178 -6.48 2.90 -6.73
CA TYR A 178 -6.16 1.65 -6.07
C TYR A 178 -5.65 1.89 -4.65
N ALA A 179 -5.93 0.96 -3.75
CA ALA A 179 -5.39 0.98 -2.39
C ALA A 179 -4.61 -0.31 -2.13
N LEU A 180 -3.34 -0.18 -1.79
CA LEU A 180 -2.42 -1.29 -1.63
C LEU A 180 -1.90 -1.32 -0.20
N PHE A 181 -2.03 -2.47 0.45
CA PHE A 181 -1.69 -2.62 1.86
C PHE A 181 -0.74 -3.78 2.10
N GLY A 182 0.27 -3.55 2.94
CA GLY A 182 0.98 -4.63 3.64
C GLY A 182 0.63 -4.62 5.11
N LEU A 183 0.07 -5.73 5.61
CA LEU A 183 -0.60 -5.77 6.90
C LEU A 183 -0.05 -6.91 7.77
N ARG A 184 0.50 -6.55 8.93
CA ARG A 184 0.79 -7.51 10.00
C ARG A 184 -0.49 -7.85 10.75
N ILE A 185 -1.03 -9.03 10.49
CA ILE A 185 -2.23 -9.56 11.11
C ILE A 185 -1.87 -10.17 12.46
N ARG A 186 -2.54 -9.69 13.52
CA ARG A 186 -2.26 -10.16 14.88
C ARG A 186 -2.96 -11.48 15.22
N ASP A 187 -4.22 -11.60 14.85
CA ASP A 187 -5.09 -12.71 15.20
C ASP A 187 -6.25 -12.84 14.20
N THR A 188 -7.10 -13.86 14.35
CA THR A 188 -8.26 -14.10 13.47
C THR A 188 -9.26 -12.95 13.47
N GLY A 189 -9.49 -12.28 14.61
CA GLY A 189 -10.39 -11.13 14.69
C GLY A 189 -9.86 -9.92 13.92
N ASP A 190 -8.55 -9.67 14.01
CA ASP A 190 -7.85 -8.66 13.20
C ASP A 190 -7.97 -9.00 11.70
N HIS A 191 -7.79 -10.27 11.33
CA HIS A 191 -7.92 -10.72 9.95
C HIS A 191 -9.32 -10.45 9.37
N GLU A 192 -10.38 -10.86 10.07
CA GLU A 192 -11.75 -10.66 9.58
C GLU A 192 -12.13 -9.17 9.50
N ALA A 193 -11.66 -8.35 10.45
CA ALA A 193 -11.88 -6.92 10.38
C ALA A 193 -11.14 -6.26 9.20
N VAL A 194 -9.90 -6.68 8.92
CA VAL A 194 -9.15 -6.23 7.73
C VAL A 194 -9.88 -6.62 6.45
N LYS A 195 -10.37 -7.86 6.35
CA LYS A 195 -11.13 -8.34 5.18
C LYS A 195 -12.38 -7.50 4.95
N ALA A 196 -13.16 -7.23 6.01
CA ALA A 196 -14.37 -6.40 5.91
C ALA A 196 -14.06 -4.98 5.43
N GLN A 197 -13.02 -4.35 5.97
CA GLN A 197 -12.59 -3.00 5.56
C GLN A 197 -12.08 -2.97 4.11
N ALA A 198 -11.28 -3.95 3.69
CA ALA A 198 -10.81 -4.06 2.31
C ALA A 198 -11.96 -4.27 1.32
N GLN A 199 -12.95 -5.10 1.68
CA GLN A 199 -14.14 -5.33 0.86
C GLN A 199 -14.99 -4.07 0.74
N MET A 200 -15.19 -3.34 1.83
CA MET A 200 -15.90 -2.06 1.80
C MET A 200 -15.16 -1.05 0.90
N LEU A 201 -13.83 -0.95 1.03
CA LEU A 201 -13.05 -0.01 0.23
C LEU A 201 -13.13 -0.33 -1.27
N THR A 202 -13.00 -1.61 -1.67
CA THR A 202 -13.12 -1.97 -3.09
C THR A 202 -14.53 -1.81 -3.65
N ASN A 203 -15.57 -1.94 -2.83
CA ASN A 203 -16.96 -1.84 -3.30
C ASN A 203 -17.40 -0.38 -3.46
N SER A 204 -16.85 0.54 -2.66
CA SER A 204 -17.38 1.90 -2.55
C SER A 204 -16.40 3.00 -2.96
N TYR A 205 -15.10 2.83 -2.75
CA TYR A 205 -14.15 3.95 -2.82
C TYR A 205 -12.90 3.69 -3.67
N ALA A 206 -12.60 2.45 -4.04
CA ALA A 206 -11.44 2.12 -4.87
C ALA A 206 -11.83 1.22 -6.04
N ASN A 207 -11.18 1.42 -7.18
CA ASN A 207 -11.27 0.55 -8.35
C ASN A 207 -10.56 -0.81 -8.14
N GLY A 208 -9.70 -0.90 -7.12
CA GLY A 208 -9.15 -2.15 -6.66
C GLY A 208 -8.41 -2.03 -5.33
N VAL A 209 -8.35 -3.14 -4.60
CA VAL A 209 -7.57 -3.27 -3.37
C VAL A 209 -6.59 -4.43 -3.53
N GLY A 210 -5.33 -4.20 -3.18
CA GLY A 210 -4.29 -5.23 -3.14
C GLY A 210 -3.75 -5.38 -1.72
N LEU A 211 -3.63 -6.62 -1.26
CA LEU A 211 -3.21 -6.95 0.09
C LEU A 211 -2.02 -7.93 0.03
N VAL A 212 -1.00 -7.67 0.84
CA VAL A 212 -0.11 -8.69 1.37
C VAL A 212 -0.35 -8.79 2.86
N LEU A 213 -0.73 -9.99 3.31
CA LEU A 213 -1.07 -10.27 4.69
C LEU A 213 -0.01 -11.23 5.25
N TYR A 214 0.48 -10.95 6.44
CA TYR A 214 1.43 -11.81 7.13
C TYR A 214 1.14 -11.79 8.63
N ARG A 215 1.43 -12.89 9.33
CA ARG A 215 1.20 -13.01 10.77
C ARG A 215 2.42 -13.58 11.49
N PRO A 216 2.60 -13.29 12.79
CA PRO A 216 3.60 -13.95 13.62
C PRO A 216 3.44 -15.47 13.58
N VAL A 217 4.56 -16.20 13.48
CA VAL A 217 4.57 -17.67 13.54
C VAL A 217 4.27 -18.20 14.95
N ASP A 218 4.73 -17.47 15.98
CA ASP A 218 4.49 -17.82 17.38
C ASP A 218 4.45 -16.57 18.24
N VAL A 219 3.29 -16.23 18.78
CA VAL A 219 3.12 -15.03 19.62
C VAL A 219 3.61 -15.22 21.06
N THR A 220 4.00 -16.43 21.45
CA THR A 220 4.44 -16.74 22.82
C THR A 220 5.92 -16.45 23.04
N THR A 221 6.74 -16.55 22.00
CA THR A 221 8.19 -16.27 22.05
C THR A 221 8.54 -14.89 21.46
N PRO A 222 9.58 -14.20 21.95
CA PRO A 222 10.05 -12.95 21.34
C PRO A 222 10.42 -13.07 19.86
N GLU A 223 11.11 -14.15 19.49
CA GLU A 223 11.55 -14.42 18.12
C GLU A 223 10.35 -14.72 17.21
N GLY A 224 9.40 -15.52 17.68
CA GLY A 224 8.19 -15.87 16.95
C GLY A 224 7.25 -14.67 16.70
N ARG A 225 7.28 -13.64 17.56
CA ARG A 225 6.46 -12.42 17.40
C ARG A 225 6.89 -11.55 16.22
N THR A 226 8.13 -11.71 15.76
CA THR A 226 8.73 -10.97 14.65
C THR A 226 9.08 -11.86 13.45
N SER A 227 9.06 -13.17 13.61
CA SER A 227 9.11 -14.13 12.50
C SER A 227 7.72 -14.31 11.91
N TYR A 228 7.60 -14.26 10.59
CA TYR A 228 6.31 -14.16 9.93
C TYR A 228 6.06 -15.27 8.92
N GLU A 229 4.78 -15.63 8.78
CA GLU A 229 4.27 -16.43 7.68
C GLU A 229 3.21 -15.67 6.90
N LEU A 230 3.06 -15.99 5.61
CA LEU A 230 2.05 -15.38 4.75
C LEU A 230 0.65 -15.86 5.09
N LEU A 231 -0.30 -14.95 4.97
CA LEU A 231 -1.72 -15.25 4.94
C LEU A 231 -2.25 -14.98 3.54
N ARG A 232 -3.13 -15.86 3.07
CA ARG A 232 -3.77 -15.71 1.76
C ARG A 232 -4.76 -14.54 1.80
N PRO A 233 -4.63 -13.54 0.91
CA PRO A 233 -5.64 -12.50 0.75
C PRO A 233 -6.99 -13.08 0.28
N PRO A 234 -8.11 -12.36 0.50
CA PRO A 234 -9.37 -12.66 -0.18
C PRO A 234 -9.19 -12.73 -1.70
N GLY A 235 -10.03 -13.53 -2.35
CA GLY A 235 -9.96 -13.75 -3.80
C GLY A 235 -10.02 -12.42 -4.57
N GLY A 236 -9.07 -12.24 -5.50
CA GLY A 236 -9.00 -11.03 -6.33
C GLY A 236 -8.49 -9.78 -5.62
N MET A 237 -7.98 -9.90 -4.38
CA MET A 237 -7.39 -8.79 -3.60
C MET A 237 -5.89 -9.02 -3.30
N SER A 238 -5.21 -9.88 -4.05
CA SER A 238 -3.74 -9.99 -3.91
C SER A 238 -3.05 -8.75 -4.50
N ILE A 239 -1.79 -8.50 -4.11
CA ILE A 239 -0.99 -7.46 -4.77
C ILE A 239 -0.86 -7.73 -6.27
N ASP A 240 -0.67 -8.98 -6.69
CA ASP A 240 -0.61 -9.37 -8.11
C ASP A 240 -1.88 -8.98 -8.86
N ASP A 241 -3.05 -9.28 -8.30
CA ASP A 241 -4.34 -8.94 -8.92
C ASP A 241 -4.48 -7.42 -9.12
N ALA A 242 -4.10 -6.65 -8.09
CA ALA A 242 -4.18 -5.20 -8.14
C ALA A 242 -3.16 -4.61 -9.14
N VAL A 243 -1.90 -5.05 -9.11
CA VAL A 243 -0.86 -4.60 -10.06
C VAL A 243 -1.23 -4.93 -11.49
N ARG A 244 -1.74 -6.14 -11.77
CA ARG A 244 -2.19 -6.52 -13.12
C ARG A 244 -3.37 -5.69 -13.60
N ARG A 245 -4.34 -5.38 -12.73
CA ARG A 245 -5.46 -4.47 -13.05
C ARG A 245 -4.96 -3.06 -13.35
N MET A 246 -4.13 -2.50 -12.46
CA MET A 246 -3.50 -1.19 -12.66
C MET A 246 -2.72 -1.12 -13.97
N ALA A 247 -1.93 -2.15 -14.28
CA ALA A 247 -1.14 -2.19 -15.51
C ALA A 247 -2.02 -2.19 -16.76
N ARG A 248 -3.18 -2.88 -16.74
CA ARG A 248 -4.16 -2.82 -17.83
C ARG A 248 -4.75 -1.42 -17.99
N GLU A 249 -5.17 -0.79 -16.90
CA GLU A 249 -5.71 0.58 -16.93
C GLU A 249 -4.68 1.57 -17.49
N ILE A 250 -3.42 1.47 -17.04
CA ILE A 250 -2.33 2.33 -17.50
C ILE A 250 -2.06 2.14 -19.00
N ARG A 251 -1.99 0.90 -19.48
CA ARG A 251 -1.76 0.62 -20.91
C ARG A 251 -2.94 1.10 -21.77
N ALA A 252 -4.17 0.89 -21.32
CA ALA A 252 -5.36 1.37 -22.02
C ALA A 252 -5.36 2.91 -22.11
N ALA A 253 -5.01 3.58 -21.02
CA ALA A 253 -4.89 5.03 -20.94
C ALA A 253 -3.70 5.60 -21.75
N ALA A 254 -2.66 4.82 -22.00
CA ALA A 254 -1.50 5.22 -22.79
C ALA A 254 -1.69 5.06 -24.31
N GLY A 255 -2.57 4.13 -24.72
CA GLY A 255 -2.91 3.88 -26.11
C GLY A 255 -4.15 4.65 -26.61
N ALA A 256 -4.83 5.37 -25.72
CA ALA A 256 -5.94 6.29 -26.03
C ALA A 256 -5.42 7.71 -26.23
#